data_AF-A0A1I6UAY8-F1
#
_entry.id   AF-A0A1I6UAY8-F1
#
_cell.length_a   1.000
_cell.length_b   1.000
_cell.length_c   1.000
_cell.angle_alpha   90.00
_cell.angle_beta   90.00
_cell.angle_gamma   90.00
#
_symmetry.space_group_name_H-M   'P 1'
#
loop_
_entity.id
_entity.type
_entity.pdbx_description
1 polymer ?
#
loop_
_entity_poly.entity_id
_entity_poly.type
_entity_poly.pdbx_seq_one_letter_code
_entity_poly.pdbx_strand_id
1 'polypeptide(L)'
;MEMRGMMGGFYKISEWIMRLSVTNVLWIICSLPFIILLLPVLFAQNSDQMLSYFIVSGIVAPFTLFPATAAMFAVARKWVMGEVDAPLLRTYFRNYKDSYVQSMIGGILYMVLFTILIVDFRVYLVKLESFQLVSYLFVALVALLAVSLFNFFSMVVHYHMKTLQLLKNALLLTIGRPFRSLSTVIMCGFVIYISFSSPKLMFLVPFFTGSVVAIIAFWNFYAIYMKLQLQAEKAAEAAAEEERKRLEDEAFLPHTEEGQNTIK
;
A
#
# COMPACT_ATOMS: atom_id res chain seq x y z
N MET A 1 32.80 -7.17 2.03
CA MET A 1 34.05 -6.38 1.82
C MET A 1 33.65 -4.99 1.40
N GLU A 2 33.95 -3.97 2.19
CA GLU A 2 33.70 -2.58 1.81
C GLU A 2 34.64 -2.17 0.66
N MET A 3 34.17 -2.31 -0.57
CA MET A 3 34.85 -1.77 -1.75
C MET A 3 34.69 -0.24 -1.71
N ARG A 4 35.67 0.48 -1.16
CA ARG A 4 35.70 1.96 -1.20
C ARG A 4 36.14 2.43 -2.60
N GLY A 5 35.38 3.34 -3.19
CA GLY A 5 35.66 3.96 -4.50
C GLY A 5 34.55 3.76 -5.54
N MET A 6 34.77 4.22 -6.78
CA MET A 6 33.81 4.09 -7.90
C MET A 6 33.34 2.65 -8.11
N MET A 7 34.23 1.66 -7.92
CA MET A 7 33.94 0.23 -8.04
C MET A 7 32.83 -0.24 -7.08
N GLY A 8 32.80 0.29 -5.85
CA GLY A 8 31.74 0.01 -4.89
C GLY A 8 30.41 0.67 -5.26
N GLY A 9 30.46 1.85 -5.89
CA GLY A 9 29.28 2.52 -6.44
C GLY A 9 28.64 1.72 -7.58
N PHE A 10 29.44 1.27 -8.55
CA PHE A 10 28.97 0.42 -9.64
C PHE A 10 28.40 -0.91 -9.13
N TYR A 11 29.03 -1.52 -8.14
CA TYR A 11 28.50 -2.73 -7.51
C TYR A 11 27.12 -2.50 -6.88
N LYS A 12 26.95 -1.41 -6.12
CA LYS A 12 25.65 -1.07 -5.51
C LYS A 12 24.55 -0.83 -6.56
N ILE A 13 24.86 -0.10 -7.64
CA ILE A 13 23.91 0.16 -8.72
C ILE A 13 23.53 -1.15 -9.42
N SER A 14 24.52 -2.00 -9.71
CA SER A 14 24.27 -3.31 -10.32
C SER A 14 23.41 -4.20 -9.43
N GLU A 15 23.69 -4.23 -8.14
CA GLU A 15 22.89 -4.94 -7.15
C GLU A 15 21.45 -4.40 -7.10
N TRP A 16 21.27 -3.09 -7.16
CA TRP A 16 19.94 -2.48 -7.21
C TRP A 16 19.17 -2.91 -8.46
N ILE A 17 19.79 -2.79 -9.64
CA ILE A 17 19.17 -3.20 -10.90
C ILE A 17 18.77 -4.68 -10.84
N MET A 18 19.67 -5.55 -10.35
CA MET A 18 19.41 -6.97 -10.20
C MET A 18 18.23 -7.24 -9.26
N ARG A 19 18.20 -6.59 -8.08
CA ARG A 19 17.14 -6.79 -7.09
C ARG A 19 15.76 -6.35 -7.59
N LEU A 20 15.70 -5.19 -8.25
CA LEU A 20 14.46 -4.69 -8.87
C LEU A 20 13.97 -5.67 -9.95
N SER A 21 14.88 -6.03 -10.86
CA SER A 21 14.62 -6.96 -11.97
C SER A 21 14.10 -8.31 -11.50
N VAL A 22 14.84 -8.95 -10.58
CA VAL A 22 14.46 -10.27 -10.05
C VAL A 22 13.11 -10.20 -9.32
N THR A 23 12.87 -9.16 -8.52
CA THR A 23 11.59 -9.00 -7.81
C THR A 23 10.42 -8.86 -8.79
N ASN A 24 10.61 -8.09 -9.85
CA ASN A 24 9.57 -7.88 -10.86
C ASN A 24 9.31 -9.15 -11.69
N VAL A 25 10.36 -9.88 -12.05
CA VAL A 25 10.24 -11.17 -12.76
C VAL A 25 9.50 -12.20 -11.89
N LEU A 26 9.83 -12.30 -10.60
CA LEU A 26 9.11 -13.18 -9.67
C LEU A 26 7.62 -12.82 -9.59
N TRP A 27 7.30 -11.52 -9.55
CA TRP A 27 5.92 -11.05 -9.54
C TRP A 27 5.17 -11.42 -10.80
N ILE A 28 5.79 -11.35 -11.98
CA ILE A 28 5.19 -11.81 -13.24
C ILE A 28 4.93 -13.30 -13.21
N ILE A 29 5.93 -14.09 -12.80
CA ILE A 29 5.81 -15.55 -12.72
C ILE A 29 4.65 -15.94 -11.78
N CYS A 30 4.56 -15.31 -10.61
CA CYS A 30 3.51 -15.61 -9.63
C CYS A 30 2.13 -15.04 -10.03
N SER A 31 2.09 -14.03 -10.91
CA SER A 31 0.86 -13.44 -11.45
C SER A 31 0.47 -13.99 -12.82
N LEU A 32 1.19 -15.00 -13.33
CA LEU A 32 1.07 -15.50 -14.69
C LEU A 32 -0.37 -15.94 -15.06
N PRO A 33 -1.15 -16.61 -14.19
CA PRO A 33 -2.55 -16.94 -14.52
C PRO A 33 -3.40 -15.70 -14.78
N PHE A 34 -3.25 -14.65 -13.97
CA PHE A 34 -3.92 -13.37 -14.19
C PHE A 34 -3.49 -12.72 -15.52
N ILE A 35 -2.18 -12.69 -15.80
CA ILE A 35 -1.64 -12.06 -17.02
C ILE A 35 -2.11 -12.78 -18.28
N ILE A 36 -2.11 -14.12 -18.29
CA ILE A 36 -2.59 -14.90 -19.43
C ILE A 36 -4.07 -14.64 -19.70
N LEU A 37 -4.90 -14.55 -18.66
CA LEU A 37 -6.33 -14.26 -18.81
C LEU A 37 -6.61 -12.81 -19.22
N LEU A 38 -5.70 -11.88 -18.91
CA LEU A 38 -5.81 -10.49 -19.31
C LEU A 38 -5.34 -10.26 -20.75
N LEU A 39 -4.37 -11.04 -21.25
CA LEU A 39 -3.74 -10.83 -22.57
C LEU A 39 -4.73 -10.74 -23.76
N PRO A 40 -5.82 -11.54 -23.83
CA PRO A 40 -6.81 -11.45 -24.91
C PRO A 40 -7.48 -10.08 -25.06
N VAL A 41 -7.44 -9.21 -24.03
CA VAL A 41 -7.95 -7.83 -24.10
C VAL A 41 -7.33 -7.06 -25.28
N LEU A 42 -6.05 -7.31 -25.60
CA LEU A 42 -5.35 -6.62 -26.69
C LEU A 42 -5.89 -6.99 -28.10
N PHE A 43 -6.63 -8.10 -28.19
CA PHE A 43 -7.18 -8.62 -29.44
C PHE A 43 -8.72 -8.54 -29.50
N ALA A 44 -9.35 -7.97 -28.46
CA ALA A 44 -10.80 -7.84 -28.37
C ALA A 44 -11.33 -6.98 -29.53
N GLN A 45 -12.36 -7.48 -30.21
CA GLN A 45 -12.95 -6.81 -31.38
C GLN A 45 -14.11 -5.88 -31.02
N ASN A 46 -14.69 -6.05 -29.82
CA ASN A 46 -15.79 -5.26 -29.34
C ASN A 46 -15.71 -5.03 -27.81
N SER A 47 -16.50 -4.08 -27.33
CA SER A 47 -16.53 -3.67 -25.92
C SER A 47 -16.97 -4.79 -24.98
N ASP A 48 -17.87 -5.68 -25.43
CA ASP A 48 -18.42 -6.75 -24.61
C ASP A 48 -17.41 -7.89 -24.39
N GLN A 49 -16.64 -8.25 -25.43
CA GLN A 49 -15.51 -9.19 -25.31
C GLN A 49 -14.45 -8.62 -24.38
N MET A 50 -14.10 -7.34 -24.56
CA MET A 50 -13.13 -6.66 -23.71
C MET A 50 -13.54 -6.70 -22.24
N LEU A 51 -14.81 -6.38 -21.95
CA LEU A 51 -15.38 -6.46 -20.61
C LEU A 51 -15.33 -7.88 -20.05
N SER A 52 -15.68 -8.88 -20.86
CA SER A 52 -15.65 -10.29 -20.44
C SER A 52 -14.26 -10.73 -19.99
N TYR A 53 -13.21 -10.36 -20.73
CA TYR A 53 -11.83 -10.65 -20.34
C TYR A 53 -11.41 -9.91 -19.06
N PHE A 54 -11.84 -8.66 -18.86
CA PHE A 54 -11.61 -7.95 -17.61
C PHE A 54 -12.30 -8.59 -16.40
N ILE A 55 -13.52 -9.13 -16.57
CA ILE A 55 -14.24 -9.82 -15.51
C ILE A 55 -13.51 -11.11 -15.11
N VAL A 56 -13.16 -11.95 -16.10
CA VAL A 56 -12.49 -13.23 -15.85
C VAL A 56 -11.13 -13.02 -15.18
N SER A 57 -10.31 -12.10 -15.70
CA SER A 57 -9.02 -11.75 -15.07
C SER A 57 -9.22 -11.14 -13.68
N GLY A 58 -10.24 -10.28 -13.50
CA GLY A 58 -10.59 -9.69 -12.20
C GLY A 58 -10.95 -10.72 -11.13
N ILE A 59 -11.65 -11.81 -11.50
CA ILE A 59 -11.97 -12.90 -10.57
C ILE A 59 -10.71 -13.65 -10.13
N VAL A 60 -9.74 -13.83 -11.04
CA VAL A 60 -8.49 -14.56 -10.73
C VAL A 60 -7.46 -13.67 -10.00
N ALA A 61 -7.54 -12.35 -10.16
CA ALA A 61 -6.58 -11.41 -9.60
C ALA A 61 -6.34 -11.60 -8.08
N PRO A 62 -7.37 -11.72 -7.20
CA PRO A 62 -7.15 -11.92 -5.77
C PRO A 62 -6.36 -13.18 -5.42
N PHE A 63 -6.42 -14.21 -6.25
CA PHE A 63 -5.78 -15.50 -5.99
C PHE A 63 -4.31 -15.52 -6.41
N THR A 64 -3.93 -14.74 -7.43
CA THR A 64 -2.56 -14.79 -7.98
C THR A 64 -1.85 -13.44 -7.93
N LEU A 65 -2.50 -12.38 -8.42
CA LEU A 65 -1.90 -11.04 -8.52
C LEU A 65 -1.70 -10.40 -7.15
N PHE A 66 -2.69 -10.49 -6.26
CA PHE A 66 -2.64 -9.84 -4.95
C PHE A 66 -1.57 -10.47 -4.04
N PRO A 67 -1.47 -11.81 -3.88
CA PRO A 67 -0.37 -12.43 -3.15
C PRO A 67 1.00 -12.14 -3.75
N ALA A 68 1.13 -12.12 -5.08
CA ALA A 68 2.37 -11.75 -5.75
C ALA A 68 2.78 -10.31 -5.45
N THR A 69 1.82 -9.39 -5.44
CA THR A 69 2.03 -7.97 -5.11
C THR A 69 2.41 -7.80 -3.64
N ALA A 70 1.75 -8.50 -2.72
CA ALA A 70 2.14 -8.49 -1.31
C ALA A 70 3.59 -8.98 -1.11
N ALA A 71 4.00 -10.06 -1.78
CA ALA A 71 5.38 -10.54 -1.72
C ALA A 71 6.40 -9.51 -2.28
N MET A 72 6.05 -8.82 -3.36
CA MET A 72 6.87 -7.72 -3.91
C MET A 72 6.99 -6.57 -2.91
N PHE A 73 5.90 -6.18 -2.25
CA PHE A 73 5.90 -5.16 -1.19
C PHE A 73 6.72 -5.59 0.02
N ALA A 74 6.81 -6.87 0.34
CA ALA A 74 7.67 -7.36 1.42
C ALA A 74 9.16 -7.21 1.09
N VAL A 75 9.55 -7.40 -0.17
CA VAL A 75 10.92 -7.11 -0.63
C VAL A 75 11.18 -5.60 -0.62
N ALA A 76 10.23 -4.80 -1.11
CA ALA A 76 10.30 -3.34 -1.05
C ALA A 76 10.46 -2.83 0.39
N ARG A 77 9.72 -3.41 1.35
CA ARG A 77 9.81 -3.11 2.79
C ARG A 77 11.22 -3.29 3.30
N LYS A 78 11.83 -4.47 3.08
CA LYS A 78 13.19 -4.74 3.53
C LYS A 78 14.19 -3.74 2.96
N TRP A 79 14.03 -3.42 1.69
CA TRP A 79 14.92 -2.46 1.03
C TRP A 79 14.79 -1.07 1.64
N VAL A 80 13.58 -0.54 1.76
CA VAL A 80 13.33 0.79 2.33
C VAL A 80 13.80 0.88 3.78
N MET A 81 13.75 -0.22 4.53
CA MET A 81 14.24 -0.31 5.91
C MET A 81 15.75 -0.57 6.02
N GLY A 82 16.48 -0.64 4.91
CA GLY A 82 17.94 -0.82 4.89
C GLY A 82 18.43 -2.27 5.04
N GLU A 83 17.54 -3.26 5.06
CA GLU A 83 17.87 -4.69 5.12
C GLU A 83 18.26 -5.25 3.72
N VAL A 84 19.23 -4.62 3.07
CA VAL A 84 19.60 -4.97 1.69
C VAL A 84 20.22 -6.36 1.55
N ASP A 85 20.90 -6.89 2.56
CA ASP A 85 21.56 -8.20 2.47
C ASP A 85 20.62 -9.41 2.52
N ALA A 86 19.30 -9.19 2.68
CA ALA A 86 18.35 -10.27 2.74
C ALA A 86 18.32 -11.10 1.43
N PRO A 87 18.28 -12.45 1.51
CA PRO A 87 18.21 -13.30 0.33
C PRO A 87 16.88 -13.08 -0.39
N LEU A 88 16.93 -12.57 -1.62
CA LEU A 88 15.76 -12.13 -2.40
C LEU A 88 14.72 -13.24 -2.60
N LEU A 89 15.12 -14.35 -3.23
CA LEU A 89 14.20 -15.44 -3.58
C LEU A 89 13.53 -16.03 -2.33
N ARG A 90 14.33 -16.30 -1.30
CA ARG A 90 13.83 -16.84 -0.02
C ARG A 90 12.90 -15.86 0.67
N THR A 91 13.22 -14.56 0.63
CA THR A 91 12.37 -13.51 1.20
C THR A 91 11.05 -13.43 0.45
N TYR A 92 11.08 -13.40 -0.88
CA TYR A 92 9.88 -13.29 -1.71
C TYR A 92 8.94 -14.47 -1.46
N PHE A 93 9.40 -15.72 -1.63
CA PHE A 93 8.53 -16.89 -1.49
C PHE A 93 8.08 -17.17 -0.06
N ARG A 94 8.87 -16.80 0.95
CA ARG A 94 8.42 -16.86 2.35
C ARG A 94 7.26 -15.89 2.57
N ASN A 95 7.43 -14.61 2.21
CA ASN A 95 6.36 -13.62 2.39
C ASN A 95 5.15 -13.86 1.47
N TYR A 96 5.37 -14.45 0.29
CA TYR A 96 4.27 -14.88 -0.58
C TYR A 96 3.35 -15.85 0.15
N LYS A 97 3.91 -16.81 0.91
CA LYS A 97 3.15 -17.77 1.71
C LYS A 97 2.55 -17.11 2.96
N ASP A 98 3.37 -16.36 3.71
CA ASP A 98 2.96 -15.77 4.99
C ASP A 98 1.80 -14.77 4.83
N SER A 99 1.84 -13.94 3.78
CA SER A 99 0.81 -12.93 3.50
C SER A 99 -0.27 -13.41 2.53
N TYR A 100 -0.24 -14.67 2.07
CA TYR A 100 -1.12 -15.16 1.01
C TYR A 100 -2.60 -14.95 1.33
N VAL A 101 -3.05 -15.49 2.48
CA VAL A 101 -4.47 -15.47 2.85
C VAL A 101 -4.95 -14.04 3.10
N GLN A 102 -4.13 -13.23 3.77
CA GLN A 102 -4.49 -11.84 4.07
C GLN A 102 -4.61 -11.00 2.80
N SER A 103 -3.66 -11.13 1.88
CA SER A 103 -3.67 -10.42 0.59
C SER A 103 -4.76 -10.93 -0.35
N MET A 104 -5.05 -12.23 -0.36
CA MET A 104 -6.14 -12.81 -1.15
C MET A 104 -7.52 -12.33 -0.65
N ILE A 105 -7.79 -12.43 0.65
CA ILE A 105 -9.07 -11.95 1.23
C ILE A 105 -9.20 -10.45 1.01
N GLY A 106 -8.14 -9.69 1.28
CA GLY A 106 -8.12 -8.25 1.00
C GLY A 106 -8.37 -7.95 -0.47
N GLY A 107 -7.79 -8.75 -1.36
CA GLY A 107 -8.00 -8.62 -2.79
C GLY A 107 -9.42 -8.89 -3.25
N ILE A 108 -10.09 -9.89 -2.69
CA ILE A 108 -11.52 -10.12 -2.94
C ILE A 108 -12.32 -8.88 -2.53
N LEU A 109 -12.05 -8.33 -1.34
CA LEU A 109 -12.74 -7.14 -0.85
C LEU A 109 -12.50 -5.92 -1.76
N TYR A 110 -11.25 -5.65 -2.14
CA TYR A 110 -10.93 -4.56 -3.07
C TYR A 110 -11.55 -4.77 -4.45
N MET A 111 -11.53 -5.99 -4.99
CA MET A 111 -12.12 -6.28 -6.30
C MET A 111 -13.64 -6.03 -6.28
N VAL A 112 -14.34 -6.46 -5.22
CA VAL A 112 -15.77 -6.14 -5.06
C VAL A 112 -16.01 -4.63 -5.02
N LEU A 113 -15.21 -3.89 -4.24
CA LEU A 113 -15.33 -2.43 -4.16
C LEU A 113 -15.06 -1.74 -5.51
N PHE A 114 -14.02 -2.15 -6.25
CA PHE A 114 -13.75 -1.64 -7.58
C PHE A 114 -14.89 -1.95 -8.56
N THR A 115 -15.43 -3.17 -8.54
CA THR A 115 -16.56 -3.55 -9.39
C THR A 115 -17.78 -2.68 -9.12
N ILE A 116 -18.16 -2.46 -7.86
CA ILE A 116 -19.28 -1.59 -7.50
C ILE A 116 -19.06 -0.18 -8.07
N LEU A 117 -17.90 0.42 -7.80
CA LEU A 117 -17.59 1.78 -8.28
C LEU A 117 -17.57 1.90 -9.80
N ILE A 118 -17.06 0.89 -10.52
CA ILE A 118 -17.02 0.89 -11.99
C ILE A 118 -18.44 0.77 -12.57
N VAL A 119 -19.27 -0.10 -11.99
CA VAL A 119 -20.68 -0.27 -12.40
C VAL A 119 -21.46 1.02 -12.17
N ASP A 120 -21.34 1.62 -10.98
CA ASP A 120 -21.98 2.89 -10.65
C ASP A 120 -21.53 4.00 -11.61
N PHE A 121 -20.22 4.15 -11.80
CA PHE A 121 -19.66 5.13 -12.75
C PHE A 121 -20.25 4.97 -14.16
N ARG A 122 -20.39 3.74 -14.67
CA ARG A 122 -21.00 3.47 -15.97
C ARG A 122 -22.48 3.87 -16.00
N VAL A 123 -23.25 3.60 -14.96
CA VAL A 123 -24.67 3.95 -14.88
C VAL A 123 -24.85 5.48 -14.84
N TYR A 124 -24.12 6.17 -13.98
CA TYR A 124 -24.26 7.62 -13.79
C TYR A 124 -23.74 8.44 -14.99
N LEU A 125 -22.69 8.00 -15.66
CA LEU A 125 -22.12 8.74 -16.80
C LEU A 125 -22.90 8.48 -18.10
N VAL A 126 -23.38 7.25 -18.32
CA VAL A 126 -23.98 6.85 -19.61
C VAL A 126 -25.50 6.99 -19.64
N LYS A 127 -26.19 6.80 -18.50
CA LYS A 127 -27.67 6.77 -18.49
C LYS A 127 -28.32 8.04 -17.95
N LEU A 128 -27.57 8.88 -17.23
CA LEU A 128 -28.14 9.99 -16.45
C LEU A 128 -27.36 11.31 -16.72
N GLU A 129 -27.60 11.91 -17.90
CA GLU A 129 -26.89 13.12 -18.34
C GLU A 129 -26.94 14.30 -17.35
N SER A 130 -28.01 14.43 -16.54
CA SER A 130 -28.15 15.52 -15.56
C SER A 130 -27.23 15.39 -14.32
N PHE A 131 -26.54 14.25 -14.13
CA PHE A 131 -25.72 13.97 -12.94
C PHE A 131 -24.22 13.90 -13.22
N GLN A 132 -23.72 14.59 -14.26
CA GLN A 132 -22.29 14.60 -14.59
C GLN A 132 -21.37 14.97 -13.42
N LEU A 133 -21.81 15.86 -12.51
CA LEU A 133 -21.03 16.22 -11.31
C LEU A 133 -20.79 15.02 -10.38
N VAL A 134 -21.75 14.09 -10.30
CA VAL A 134 -21.64 12.84 -9.53
C VAL A 134 -20.62 11.88 -10.17
N SER A 135 -20.41 11.95 -11.49
CA SER A 135 -19.41 11.10 -12.16
C SER A 135 -17.98 11.45 -11.76
N TYR A 136 -17.66 12.73 -11.55
CA TYR A 136 -16.34 13.16 -11.04
C TYR A 136 -16.08 12.65 -9.62
N LEU A 137 -17.11 12.54 -8.79
CA LEU A 137 -17.01 11.95 -7.45
C LEU A 137 -16.61 10.46 -7.53
N PHE A 138 -17.23 9.68 -8.42
CA PHE A 138 -16.88 8.27 -8.60
C PHE A 138 -15.44 8.09 -9.11
N VAL A 139 -14.97 8.95 -10.02
CA VAL A 139 -13.55 8.93 -10.45
C VAL A 139 -12.62 9.20 -9.27
N ALA A 140 -12.94 10.20 -8.44
CA ALA A 140 -12.18 10.50 -7.24
C ALA A 140 -12.17 9.33 -6.25
N LEU A 141 -13.30 8.62 -6.08
CA LEU A 141 -13.40 7.43 -5.23
C LEU A 141 -12.58 6.24 -5.77
N VAL A 142 -12.58 6.01 -7.09
CA VAL A 142 -11.73 4.98 -7.71
C VAL A 142 -10.25 5.31 -7.49
N ALA A 143 -9.85 6.57 -7.70
CA ALA A 143 -8.48 7.01 -7.45
C ALA A 143 -8.09 6.82 -5.96
N LEU A 144 -8.97 7.21 -5.04
CA LEU A 144 -8.79 7.00 -3.60
C LEU A 144 -8.63 5.51 -3.26
N LEU A 145 -9.48 4.65 -3.82
CA LEU A 145 -9.43 3.21 -3.60
C LEU A 145 -8.13 2.60 -4.14
N ALA A 146 -7.63 3.10 -5.28
CA ALA A 146 -6.33 2.70 -5.83
C ALA A 146 -5.16 3.07 -4.91
N VAL A 147 -5.16 4.27 -4.31
CA VAL A 147 -4.12 4.63 -3.31
C VAL A 147 -4.24 3.78 -2.06
N SER A 148 -5.47 3.57 -1.60
CA SER A 148 -5.76 2.71 -0.47
C SER A 148 -5.22 1.31 -0.69
N LEU A 149 -5.29 0.77 -1.91
CA LEU A 149 -4.73 -0.54 -2.23
C LEU A 149 -3.21 -0.60 -2.05
N PHE A 150 -2.46 0.43 -2.46
CA PHE A 150 -1.02 0.50 -2.20
C PHE A 150 -0.68 0.58 -0.70
N ASN A 151 -1.47 1.36 0.04
CA ASN A 151 -1.35 1.43 1.49
C ASN A 151 -1.67 0.08 2.15
N PHE A 152 -2.70 -0.62 1.66
CA PHE A 152 -3.07 -1.95 2.13
C PHE A 152 -1.92 -2.94 1.96
N PHE A 153 -1.30 -3.03 0.78
CA PHE A 153 -0.16 -3.93 0.59
C PHE A 153 1.02 -3.57 1.51
N SER A 154 1.29 -2.28 1.69
CA SER A 154 2.33 -1.82 2.62
C SER A 154 2.03 -2.23 4.06
N MET A 155 0.76 -2.13 4.47
CA MET A 155 0.31 -2.54 5.80
C MET A 155 0.33 -4.06 5.99
N VAL A 156 -0.08 -4.86 5.00
CA VAL A 156 -0.07 -6.34 5.06
C VAL A 156 1.32 -6.88 5.40
N VAL A 157 2.37 -6.29 4.82
CA VAL A 157 3.75 -6.76 5.01
C VAL A 157 4.45 -6.11 6.19
N HIS A 158 3.88 -5.03 6.74
CA HIS A 158 4.49 -4.27 7.82
C HIS A 158 3.82 -4.52 9.17
N TYR A 159 2.52 -4.79 9.19
CA TYR A 159 1.73 -5.01 10.40
C TYR A 159 1.21 -6.44 10.48
N HIS A 160 1.15 -6.95 11.72
CA HIS A 160 0.50 -8.21 12.04
C HIS A 160 -0.94 -7.96 12.54
N MET A 161 -1.82 -7.49 11.65
CA MET A 161 -3.22 -7.17 11.97
C MET A 161 -4.21 -8.02 11.15
N LYS A 162 -5.50 -8.03 11.56
CA LYS A 162 -6.56 -8.73 10.80
C LYS A 162 -6.86 -7.99 9.49
N THR A 163 -7.23 -8.72 8.43
CA THR A 163 -7.49 -8.15 7.09
C THR A 163 -8.51 -7.01 7.07
N LEU A 164 -9.61 -7.12 7.82
CA LEU A 164 -10.60 -6.05 7.92
C LEU A 164 -10.07 -4.79 8.62
N GLN A 165 -9.16 -4.95 9.58
CA GLN A 165 -8.49 -3.81 10.21
C GLN A 165 -7.52 -3.16 9.23
N LEU A 166 -6.75 -3.96 8.49
CA LEU A 166 -5.84 -3.48 7.44
C LEU A 166 -6.60 -2.68 6.37
N LEU A 167 -7.75 -3.17 5.91
CA LEU A 167 -8.59 -2.49 4.92
C LEU A 167 -9.09 -1.13 5.43
N LYS A 168 -9.66 -1.10 6.64
CA LYS A 168 -10.14 0.14 7.27
C LYS A 168 -9.00 1.13 7.47
N ASN A 169 -7.87 0.66 8.00
CA ASN A 169 -6.71 1.51 8.26
C ASN A 169 -6.11 2.04 6.96
N ALA A 170 -6.06 1.24 5.89
CA ALA A 170 -5.56 1.69 4.59
C ALA A 170 -6.44 2.80 3.99
N LEU A 171 -7.77 2.68 4.09
CA LEU A 171 -8.70 3.73 3.67
C LEU A 171 -8.56 5.00 4.52
N LEU A 172 -8.53 4.84 5.86
CA LEU A 172 -8.36 5.95 6.80
C LEU A 172 -7.03 6.68 6.59
N LEU A 173 -5.95 5.94 6.34
CA LEU A 173 -4.64 6.54 6.06
C LEU A 173 -4.69 7.36 4.77
N THR A 174 -5.33 6.83 3.72
CA THR A 174 -5.47 7.52 2.44
C THR A 174 -6.23 8.84 2.61
N ILE A 175 -7.35 8.81 3.33
CA ILE A 175 -8.22 9.98 3.57
C ILE A 175 -7.57 10.96 4.54
N GLY A 176 -6.93 10.48 5.60
CA GLY A 176 -6.37 11.31 6.67
C GLY A 176 -5.09 12.04 6.28
N ARG A 177 -4.39 11.63 5.22
CA ARG A 177 -3.14 12.25 4.73
C ARG A 177 -3.17 12.48 3.21
N PRO A 178 -4.12 13.27 2.68
CA PRO A 178 -4.41 13.33 1.25
C PRO A 178 -3.21 13.83 0.42
N PHE A 179 -2.40 14.76 0.93
CA PHE A 179 -1.22 15.26 0.22
C PHE A 179 -0.14 14.19 -0.02
N ARG A 180 0.10 13.30 0.96
CA ARG A 180 1.06 12.19 0.82
C ARG A 180 0.49 11.07 -0.05
N SER A 181 -0.80 10.79 0.09
CA SER A 181 -1.55 9.89 -0.80
C SER A 181 -1.45 10.34 -2.26
N LEU A 182 -1.66 11.63 -2.52
CA LEU A 182 -1.54 12.24 -3.84
C LEU A 182 -0.11 12.13 -4.38
N SER A 183 0.90 12.40 -3.54
CA SER A 183 2.30 12.22 -3.93
C SER A 183 2.60 10.78 -4.36
N THR A 184 2.00 9.79 -3.69
CA THR A 184 2.16 8.37 -4.06
C THR A 184 1.58 8.10 -5.44
N VAL A 185 0.37 8.60 -5.72
CA VAL A 185 -0.29 8.47 -7.03
C VAL A 185 0.52 9.12 -8.13
N ILE A 186 0.99 10.35 -7.91
CA ILE A 186 1.77 11.09 -8.91
C ILE A 186 3.06 10.34 -9.24
N MET A 187 3.81 9.90 -8.23
CA MET A 187 5.09 9.21 -8.47
C MET A 187 4.89 7.83 -9.11
N CYS A 188 3.93 7.04 -8.63
CA CYS A 188 3.65 5.72 -9.23
C CYS A 188 3.10 5.87 -10.65
N GLY A 189 2.18 6.82 -10.84
CA GLY A 189 1.60 7.16 -12.14
C GLY A 189 2.66 7.65 -13.13
N PHE A 190 3.64 8.42 -12.68
CA PHE A 190 4.77 8.85 -13.49
C PHE A 190 5.65 7.68 -13.97
N VAL A 191 5.95 6.72 -13.07
CA VAL A 191 6.70 5.51 -13.44
C VAL A 191 5.94 4.66 -14.46
N ILE A 192 4.64 4.47 -14.24
CA ILE A 192 3.77 3.76 -15.19
C ILE A 192 3.73 4.50 -16.53
N TYR A 193 3.51 5.82 -16.51
CA TYR A 193 3.48 6.66 -17.71
C TYR A 193 4.78 6.53 -18.53
N ILE A 194 5.96 6.64 -17.90
CA ILE A 194 7.24 6.45 -18.60
C ILE A 194 7.32 5.05 -19.23
N SER A 195 6.89 4.02 -18.50
CA SER A 195 6.95 2.63 -18.96
C SER A 195 6.12 2.37 -20.23
N PHE A 196 5.02 3.13 -20.41
CA PHE A 196 4.11 3.01 -21.56
C PHE A 196 4.27 4.16 -22.58
N SER A 197 5.11 5.15 -22.33
CA SER A 197 5.25 6.34 -23.18
C SER A 197 5.84 6.04 -24.57
N SER A 198 6.56 4.93 -24.73
CA SER A 198 7.14 4.51 -26.01
C SER A 198 7.31 2.99 -26.08
N PRO A 199 7.14 2.36 -27.26
CA PRO A 199 7.38 0.91 -27.43
C PRO A 199 8.79 0.47 -27.00
N LYS A 200 9.79 1.34 -27.20
CA LYS A 200 11.19 1.12 -26.75
C LYS A 200 11.35 1.05 -25.23
N LEU A 201 10.42 1.62 -24.46
CA LEU A 201 10.45 1.63 -23.00
C LEU A 201 9.56 0.56 -22.39
N MET A 202 8.78 -0.16 -23.21
CA MET A 202 7.86 -1.20 -22.74
C MET A 202 8.59 -2.37 -22.07
N PHE A 203 9.90 -2.56 -22.34
CA PHE A 203 10.72 -3.53 -21.59
C PHE A 203 10.83 -3.19 -20.09
N LEU A 204 10.56 -1.95 -19.67
CA LEU A 204 10.53 -1.60 -18.25
C LEU A 204 9.40 -2.32 -17.52
N VAL A 205 8.28 -2.64 -18.20
CA VAL A 205 7.13 -3.34 -17.60
C VAL A 205 7.52 -4.72 -17.05
N PRO A 206 8.16 -5.61 -17.83
CA PRO A 206 8.54 -6.92 -17.34
C PRO A 206 9.69 -6.91 -16.31
N PHE A 207 10.52 -5.86 -16.26
CA PHE A 207 11.72 -5.85 -15.42
C PHE A 207 11.70 -4.86 -14.25
N PHE A 208 11.00 -3.74 -14.31
CA PHE A 208 11.20 -2.66 -13.33
C PHE A 208 9.91 -2.06 -12.79
N THR A 209 8.90 -1.84 -13.63
CA THR A 209 7.74 -0.98 -13.30
C THR A 209 7.08 -1.34 -11.98
N GLY A 210 6.71 -2.62 -11.77
CA GLY A 210 6.05 -3.06 -10.54
C GLY A 210 6.94 -2.89 -9.30
N SER A 211 8.20 -3.33 -9.38
CA SER A 211 9.14 -3.25 -8.26
C SER A 211 9.46 -1.82 -7.83
N VAL A 212 9.60 -0.90 -8.79
CA VAL A 212 9.84 0.52 -8.52
C VAL A 212 8.59 1.17 -7.92
N VAL A 213 7.41 0.86 -8.45
CA VAL A 213 6.12 1.32 -7.89
C VAL A 213 5.98 0.84 -6.43
N ALA A 214 6.28 -0.42 -6.14
CA ALA A 214 6.20 -0.97 -4.79
C ALA A 214 7.14 -0.26 -3.81
N ILE A 215 8.38 0.06 -4.24
CA ILE A 215 9.33 0.81 -3.40
C ILE A 215 8.84 2.24 -3.14
N ILE A 216 8.38 2.95 -4.16
CA ILE A 216 7.87 4.32 -4.02
C ILE A 216 6.65 4.35 -3.09
N ALA A 217 5.72 3.42 -3.28
CA ALA A 217 4.52 3.29 -2.46
C ALA A 217 4.88 2.97 -1.01
N PHE A 218 5.73 1.97 -0.78
CA PHE A 218 6.16 1.59 0.56
C PHE A 218 6.96 2.70 1.24
N TRP A 219 7.82 3.41 0.51
CA TRP A 219 8.59 4.53 1.05
C TRP A 219 7.69 5.68 1.53
N ASN A 220 6.67 6.03 0.74
CA ASN A 220 5.67 7.01 1.16
C ASN A 220 4.89 6.55 2.38
N PHE A 221 4.43 5.30 2.39
CA PHE A 221 3.77 4.70 3.54
C PHE A 221 4.65 4.74 4.80
N TYR A 222 5.92 4.34 4.69
CA TYR A 222 6.86 4.28 5.80
C TYR A 222 7.15 5.66 6.38
N ALA A 223 7.24 6.69 5.53
CA ALA A 223 7.39 8.07 5.99
C ALA A 223 6.16 8.55 6.80
N ILE A 224 4.95 8.14 6.41
CA ILE A 224 3.73 8.45 7.18
C ILE A 224 3.75 7.67 8.50
N TYR A 225 4.09 6.39 8.46
CA TYR A 225 4.19 5.53 9.63
C TYR A 225 5.14 6.10 10.69
N MET A 226 6.36 6.47 10.31
CA MET A 226 7.33 7.07 11.24
C MET A 226 6.80 8.35 11.88
N LYS A 227 6.11 9.19 11.10
CA LYS A 227 5.47 10.39 11.64
C LYS A 227 4.35 10.07 12.62
N LEU A 228 3.54 9.04 12.35
CA LEU A 228 2.47 8.61 13.24
C LEU A 228 3.01 8.01 14.54
N GLN A 229 4.08 7.21 14.48
CA GLN A 229 4.73 6.69 15.68
C GLN A 229 5.28 7.80 16.57
N LEU A 230 6.01 8.75 15.99
CA LEU A 230 6.55 9.89 16.74
C LEU A 230 5.44 10.74 17.38
N GLN A 231 4.30 10.90 16.70
CA GLN A 231 3.14 11.61 17.27
C GLN A 231 2.51 10.83 18.44
N ALA A 232 2.43 9.51 18.34
CA ALA A 232 1.90 8.66 19.40
C ALA A 232 2.81 8.65 20.64
N GLU A 233 4.13 8.58 20.44
CA GLU A 233 5.12 8.66 21.51
C GLU A 233 5.05 9.98 22.27
N LYS A 234 5.07 11.12 21.55
CA LYS A 234 4.92 12.45 22.16
C LYS A 234 3.60 12.64 22.90
N ALA A 235 2.50 12.08 22.38
CA ALA A 235 1.21 12.13 23.05
C ALA A 235 1.20 11.30 24.35
N ALA A 236 1.88 10.14 24.34
CA ALA A 236 2.03 9.32 25.55
C ALA A 236 2.93 10.00 26.60
N GLU A 237 4.02 10.65 26.18
CA GLU A 237 4.88 11.45 27.06
C GLU A 237 4.12 12.63 27.68
N ALA A 238 3.37 13.38 26.88
CA ALA A 238 2.56 14.50 27.36
C ALA A 238 1.47 14.05 28.35
N ALA A 239 0.79 12.93 28.07
CA ALA A 239 -0.20 12.36 28.99
C ALA A 239 0.45 11.91 30.31
N ALA A 240 1.63 11.30 30.27
CA ALA A 240 2.37 10.91 31.46
C ALA A 240 2.87 12.11 32.28
N GLU A 241 3.25 13.21 31.63
CA GLU A 241 3.62 14.47 32.31
C GLU A 241 2.41 15.16 32.95
N GLU A 242 1.26 15.19 32.26
CA GLU A 242 0.01 15.69 32.83
C GLU A 242 -0.45 14.87 34.04
N GLU A 243 -0.32 13.54 33.98
CA GLU A 243 -0.66 12.66 35.09
C GLU A 243 0.30 12.84 36.28
N ARG A 244 1.59 13.03 36.04
CA ARG A 244 2.55 13.39 37.10
C ARG A 244 2.19 14.71 37.78
N LYS A 245 1.88 15.76 37.02
CA LYS A 245 1.49 17.07 37.57
C LYS A 245 0.21 16.96 38.40
N ARG A 246 -0.78 16.19 37.94
CA ARG A 246 -2.01 15.93 38.71
C ARG A 246 -1.73 15.25 40.05
N LEU A 247 -0.87 14.23 40.07
CA LEU A 247 -0.51 13.53 41.30
C LEU A 247 0.30 14.43 42.26
N GLU A 248 1.16 15.31 41.73
CA GLU A 248 1.87 16.31 42.53
C GLU A 248 0.91 17.35 43.13
N ASP A 249 -0.06 17.85 42.34
CA ASP A 249 -1.08 18.79 42.80
C ASP A 249 -2.00 18.16 43.88
N GLU A 250 -2.41 16.90 43.70
CA GLU A 250 -3.18 16.15 44.70
C GLU A 250 -2.39 15.88 45.98
N ALA A 251 -1.08 15.61 45.87
CA ALA A 251 -0.20 15.45 47.03
C ALA A 251 0.05 16.77 47.79
N PHE A 252 -0.11 17.91 47.13
CA PHE A 252 0.02 19.25 47.73
C PHE A 252 -1.29 19.82 48.28
N LEU A 253 -2.44 19.15 48.11
CA LEU A 253 -3.66 19.51 48.82
C LEU A 253 -3.47 19.20 50.31
N PRO A 254 -3.44 20.20 51.20
CA PRO A 254 -3.35 19.94 52.62
C PRO A 254 -4.59 19.14 53.01
N HIS A 255 -4.40 18.01 53.70
CA HIS A 255 -5.47 17.37 54.46
C HIS A 255 -6.00 18.43 55.43
N THR A 256 -7.08 19.12 55.06
CA THR A 256 -7.86 19.89 56.02
C THR A 256 -8.48 18.87 56.96
N GLU A 257 -7.85 18.70 58.11
CA GLU A 257 -8.38 17.99 59.27
C GLU A 257 -9.74 18.60 59.64
N GLU A 258 -10.83 18.02 59.15
CA GLU A 258 -12.12 18.11 59.82
C GLU A 258 -12.22 16.96 60.82
N GLY A 259 -12.32 17.29 62.11
CA GLY A 259 -12.82 16.37 63.11
C GLY A 259 -12.00 16.21 64.39
N GLN A 260 -11.45 17.28 64.98
CA GLN A 260 -11.19 17.25 66.42
C GLN A 260 -12.53 17.31 67.17
N ASN A 261 -13.04 16.11 67.45
CA ASN A 261 -14.06 15.82 68.44
C ASN A 261 -13.50 16.15 69.83
N THR A 262 -13.79 17.33 70.38
CA THR A 262 -13.64 17.58 71.82
C THR A 262 -14.89 17.11 72.55
N ILE A 263 -14.72 15.99 73.24
CA ILE A 263 -15.65 15.43 74.23
C ILE A 263 -15.37 16.11 75.59
N LYS A 264 -16.47 16.42 76.30
CA LYS A 264 -16.65 17.01 77.65
C LYS A 264 -16.76 18.52 77.75
#